data_AF-A0A2H0BVF6-F1
#
_entry.id   AF-A0A2H0BVF6-F1
#
_cell.length_a   1.000
_cell.length_b   1.000
_cell.length_c   1.000
_cell.angle_alpha   90.00
_cell.angle_beta   90.00
_cell.angle_gamma   90.00
#
_symmetry.space_group_name_H-M   'P 1'
#
loop_
_entity.id
_entity.type
_entity.pdbx_description
1 polymer ?
#
loop_
_entity_poly.entity_id
_entity_poly.type
_entity_poly.pdbx_seq_one_letter_code
_entity_poly.pdbx_strand_id
1 'polypeptide(L)'
;MKKGFTLIELMVVISIIAILSSVGLATYTSYGKKARDSRRMVDLEVIRQALELYRSDNGTYPVSSWEGSGVVADWVAALDLVPDFASQIPVDSRNSGSEIEPCIEPTKYRYNYRSNSSGQGYILTAIMEDASSNGGSECQNLPNWEADECDPDFTTDDVCYGVQNP
;
A
#
# COMPACT_ATOMS: atom_id res chain seq x y z
N MET A 1 -41.95 41.86 -16.60
CA MET A 1 -41.73 41.67 -15.15
C MET A 1 -40.82 40.47 -14.95
N LYS A 2 -39.66 40.64 -14.32
CA LYS A 2 -38.78 39.52 -13.97
C LYS A 2 -39.34 38.89 -12.68
N LYS A 3 -39.73 37.61 -12.73
CA LYS A 3 -40.10 36.85 -11.54
C LYS A 3 -38.82 36.64 -10.72
N GLY A 4 -38.75 37.22 -9.53
CA GLY A 4 -37.68 36.98 -8.56
C GLY A 4 -37.99 35.72 -7.75
N PHE A 5 -36.95 34.99 -7.37
CA PHE A 5 -37.08 33.87 -6.42
C PHE A 5 -37.55 34.37 -5.06
N THR A 6 -38.34 33.55 -4.37
CA THR A 6 -38.78 33.85 -3.01
C THR A 6 -37.66 33.55 -2.01
N LEU A 7 -37.61 34.30 -0.90
CA LEU A 7 -36.64 34.04 0.18
C LEU A 7 -36.81 32.62 0.76
N ILE A 8 -38.06 32.14 0.83
CA ILE A 8 -38.36 30.79 1.31
C ILE A 8 -37.84 29.69 0.37
N GLU A 9 -37.92 29.88 -0.96
CA GLU A 9 -37.30 28.95 -1.92
C GLU A 9 -35.80 28.83 -1.69
N LEU A 10 -35.11 29.96 -1.52
CA LEU A 10 -33.68 29.94 -1.32
C LEU A 10 -33.31 29.26 0.03
N MET A 11 -34.09 29.49 1.08
CA MET A 11 -33.87 28.87 2.39
C MET A 11 -34.08 27.36 2.38
N VAL A 12 -35.07 26.85 1.64
CA VAL A 12 -35.30 25.41 1.50
C VAL A 12 -34.18 24.76 0.67
N VAL A 13 -33.69 25.43 -0.36
CA VAL A 13 -32.60 24.89 -1.20
C VAL A 13 -31.30 24.77 -0.40
N ILE A 14 -30.90 25.80 0.34
CA ILE A 14 -29.65 25.73 1.12
C ILE A 14 -29.74 24.70 2.26
N SER A 15 -30.93 24.49 2.85
CA SER A 15 -31.10 23.50 3.91
C SER A 15 -31.00 22.07 3.36
N ILE A 16 -31.58 21.80 2.19
CA ILE A 16 -31.44 20.51 1.50
C ILE A 16 -29.98 20.27 1.11
N ILE A 17 -29.29 21.27 0.55
CA ILE A 17 -27.86 21.17 0.20
C ILE A 17 -27.02 20.88 1.45
N ALA A 18 -27.28 21.54 2.58
CA ALA A 18 -26.53 21.30 3.82
C ALA A 18 -26.69 19.85 4.33
N ILE A 19 -27.91 19.31 4.29
CA ILE A 19 -28.19 17.92 4.69
C ILE A 19 -27.46 16.95 3.75
N LEU A 20 -27.65 17.09 2.43
CA LEU A 20 -27.01 16.19 1.45
C LEU A 20 -25.48 16.27 1.47
N SER A 21 -24.92 17.47 1.66
CA SER A 21 -23.46 17.67 1.70
C SER A 21 -22.82 16.99 2.91
N SER A 22 -23.51 16.98 4.07
CA SER A 22 -22.98 16.32 5.28
C SER A 22 -22.82 14.80 5.13
N VAL A 23 -23.76 14.13 4.45
CA VAL A 23 -23.71 12.68 4.20
C VAL A 23 -22.72 12.34 3.09
N GLY A 24 -22.61 13.19 2.06
CA GLY A 24 -21.74 12.96 0.90
C GLY A 24 -20.24 12.94 1.22
N LEU A 25 -19.79 13.74 2.20
CA LEU A 25 -18.37 13.83 2.55
C LEU A 25 -17.83 12.56 3.21
N ALA A 26 -18.58 11.95 4.12
CA ALA A 26 -18.12 10.76 4.85
C ALA A 26 -17.91 9.56 3.91
N THR A 27 -18.83 9.34 2.97
CA THR A 27 -18.75 8.21 2.02
C THR A 27 -17.61 8.37 1.02
N TYR A 28 -17.36 9.58 0.53
CA TYR A 28 -16.27 9.87 -0.41
C TYR A 28 -14.89 9.45 0.09
N THR A 29 -14.61 9.68 1.38
CA THR A 29 -13.31 9.31 1.98
C THR A 29 -13.05 7.81 1.99
N SER A 30 -14.06 6.99 2.28
CA SER A 30 -13.95 5.53 2.29
C SER A 30 -13.74 4.96 0.89
N TYR A 31 -14.45 5.47 -0.12
CA TYR A 31 -14.23 5.05 -1.52
C TYR A 31 -12.80 5.37 -1.99
N GLY A 32 -12.27 6.54 -1.61
CA GLY A 32 -10.90 6.91 -1.93
C GLY A 32 -9.86 5.95 -1.35
N LYS A 33 -10.06 5.50 -0.10
CA LYS A 33 -9.19 4.50 0.56
C LYS A 33 -9.22 3.16 -0.19
N LYS A 34 -10.42 2.63 -0.46
CA LYS A 34 -10.59 1.35 -1.18
C LYS A 34 -10.01 1.37 -2.60
N ALA A 35 -10.11 2.50 -3.29
CA ALA A 35 -9.52 2.67 -4.61
C ALA A 35 -7.98 2.64 -4.56
N ARG A 36 -7.36 3.29 -3.56
CA ARG A 36 -5.91 3.24 -3.35
C ARG A 36 -5.44 1.84 -2.92
N ASP A 37 -6.18 1.18 -2.04
CA ASP A 37 -5.94 -0.21 -1.66
C ASP A 37 -5.98 -1.15 -2.87
N SER A 38 -6.98 -0.97 -3.76
CA SER A 38 -7.05 -1.72 -5.02
C SER A 38 -5.84 -1.46 -5.93
N ARG A 39 -5.35 -0.22 -5.96
CA ARG A 39 -4.12 0.13 -6.68
C ARG A 39 -2.90 -0.59 -6.09
N ARG A 40 -2.76 -0.61 -4.76
CA ARG A 40 -1.66 -1.30 -4.06
C ARG A 40 -1.58 -2.78 -4.45
N MET A 41 -2.72 -3.47 -4.46
CA MET A 41 -2.77 -4.89 -4.86
C MET A 41 -2.29 -5.12 -6.31
N VAL A 42 -2.67 -4.24 -7.23
CA VAL A 42 -2.22 -4.30 -8.64
C VAL A 42 -0.73 -4.00 -8.75
N ASP A 43 -0.25 -3.00 -8.01
CA ASP A 43 1.16 -2.62 -7.98
C ASP A 43 2.04 -3.76 -7.43
N LEU A 44 1.59 -4.49 -6.40
CA LEU A 44 2.30 -5.67 -5.90
C LEU A 44 2.41 -6.77 -6.95
N GLU A 45 1.38 -6.99 -7.75
CA GLU A 45 1.40 -7.99 -8.83
C GLU A 45 2.41 -7.64 -9.92
N VAL A 46 2.58 -6.34 -10.22
CA VAL A 46 3.63 -5.87 -11.16
C VAL A 46 5.02 -6.18 -10.62
N ILE A 47 5.27 -5.91 -9.33
CA ILE A 47 6.55 -6.21 -8.68
C ILE A 47 6.79 -7.72 -8.65
N ARG A 48 5.76 -8.52 -8.34
CA ARG A 48 5.82 -9.98 -8.37
C ARG A 48 6.30 -10.51 -9.71
N GLN A 49 5.73 -10.00 -10.81
CA GLN A 49 6.12 -10.41 -12.16
C GLN A 49 7.59 -10.09 -12.48
N ALA A 50 8.09 -8.94 -12.02
CA ALA A 50 9.49 -8.57 -12.17
C ALA A 50 10.41 -9.52 -11.37
N LEU A 51 10.02 -9.87 -10.14
CA LEU A 51 10.74 -10.84 -9.30
C LEU A 51 10.78 -12.25 -9.93
N GLU A 52 9.67 -12.71 -10.52
CA GLU A 52 9.64 -13.98 -11.23
C GLU A 52 10.56 -14.00 -12.45
N LEU A 53 10.61 -12.88 -13.20
CA LEU A 53 11.53 -12.76 -14.34
C LEU A 53 12.99 -12.73 -13.87
N TYR A 54 13.29 -12.00 -12.80
CA TYR A 54 14.63 -11.99 -12.19
C TYR A 54 15.08 -13.39 -11.80
N ARG A 55 14.20 -14.17 -11.14
CA ARG A 55 14.51 -15.56 -10.76
C ARG A 55 14.68 -16.46 -11.96
N SER A 56 13.92 -16.25 -13.03
CA SER A 56 14.07 -17.03 -14.27
C SER A 56 15.49 -16.91 -14.82
N ASP A 57 16.11 -15.74 -14.71
CA ASP A 57 17.43 -15.48 -15.28
C ASP A 57 18.58 -15.77 -14.28
N ASN A 58 18.37 -15.51 -12.99
CA ASN A 58 19.41 -15.62 -11.95
C ASN A 58 19.30 -16.90 -11.10
N GLY A 59 18.21 -17.65 -11.20
CA GLY A 59 17.95 -18.87 -10.43
C GLY A 59 17.49 -18.64 -8.98
N THR A 60 17.63 -17.43 -8.45
CA THR A 60 17.15 -17.01 -7.13
C THR A 60 16.47 -15.65 -7.21
N TYR A 61 15.62 -15.33 -6.25
CA TYR A 61 15.17 -13.96 -6.04
C TYR A 61 16.31 -13.11 -5.46
N PRO A 62 16.26 -11.77 -5.59
CA PRO A 62 17.24 -10.89 -4.97
C PRO A 62 17.22 -11.08 -3.45
N VAL A 63 18.40 -11.24 -2.85
CA VAL A 63 18.52 -11.47 -1.40
C VAL A 63 18.56 -10.12 -0.70
N SER A 64 17.55 -9.86 0.13
CA SER A 64 17.45 -8.67 0.98
C SER A 64 17.07 -9.05 2.42
N SER A 65 17.57 -8.29 3.40
CA SER A 65 16.91 -8.07 4.69
C SER A 65 15.67 -7.19 4.47
N TRP A 66 14.84 -6.90 5.50
CA TRP A 66 13.61 -6.14 5.32
C TRP A 66 13.85 -4.80 4.58
N GLU A 67 13.40 -4.70 3.33
CA GLU A 67 13.58 -3.49 2.50
C GLU A 67 12.21 -2.89 2.15
N GLY A 68 12.02 -1.61 2.50
CA GLY A 68 10.79 -0.86 2.27
C GLY A 68 10.91 0.19 1.15
N SER A 69 9.88 0.31 0.33
CA SER A 69 9.75 1.28 -0.76
C SER A 69 9.04 2.58 -0.35
N GLY A 70 9.76 3.48 0.33
CA GLY A 70 9.26 4.79 0.75
C GLY A 70 9.31 5.93 -0.28
N VAL A 71 9.64 5.67 -1.55
CA VAL A 71 10.23 6.64 -2.50
C VAL A 71 11.70 6.85 -2.18
N VAL A 72 12.55 6.07 -2.84
CA VAL A 72 13.85 6.48 -3.38
C VAL A 72 14.38 5.32 -4.20
N ALA A 73 15.16 5.65 -5.22
CA ALA A 73 15.87 4.75 -6.13
C ALA A 73 16.91 3.82 -5.45
N ASP A 74 16.79 3.57 -4.14
CA ASP A 74 17.80 2.86 -3.34
C ASP A 74 17.47 1.36 -3.23
N TRP A 75 16.23 0.98 -2.90
CA TRP A 75 15.80 -0.44 -2.86
C TRP A 75 15.59 -1.05 -4.26
N VAL A 76 15.13 -0.25 -5.24
CA VAL A 76 14.99 -0.71 -6.64
C VAL A 76 16.36 -1.01 -7.27
N ALA A 77 17.38 -0.24 -6.87
CA ALA A 77 18.77 -0.51 -7.23
C ALA A 77 19.33 -1.69 -6.42
N ALA A 78 18.95 -1.86 -5.14
CA ALA A 78 19.39 -2.99 -4.33
C ALA A 78 18.88 -4.35 -4.84
N LEU A 79 17.71 -4.38 -5.49
CA LEU A 79 17.13 -5.61 -6.07
C LEU A 79 17.54 -5.86 -7.54
N ASP A 80 18.26 -4.95 -8.18
CA ASP A 80 18.65 -5.01 -9.61
C ASP A 80 17.48 -5.34 -10.57
N LEU A 81 16.25 -4.95 -10.22
CA LEU A 81 15.04 -5.25 -11.02
C LEU A 81 14.86 -4.31 -12.21
N VAL A 82 15.40 -3.09 -12.13
CA VAL A 82 15.27 -2.07 -13.16
C VAL A 82 16.66 -1.79 -13.73
N PRO A 83 16.82 -1.69 -15.07
CA PRO A 83 15.77 -1.67 -16.09
C PRO A 83 15.40 -3.05 -16.67
N ASP A 84 16.12 -4.11 -16.30
CA ASP A 84 16.11 -5.37 -17.05
C ASP A 84 14.83 -6.19 -16.85
N PHE A 85 14.21 -6.10 -15.66
CA PHE A 85 13.04 -6.90 -15.28
C PHE A 85 11.76 -6.06 -15.11
N ALA A 86 11.88 -4.74 -15.01
CA ALA A 86 10.78 -3.78 -15.03
C ALA A 86 11.23 -2.42 -15.57
N SER A 87 10.32 -1.71 -16.24
CA SER A 87 10.59 -0.33 -16.71
C SER A 87 10.65 0.70 -15.58
N GLN A 88 9.88 0.47 -14.52
CA GLN A 88 9.88 1.22 -13.27
C GLN A 88 9.17 0.38 -12.21
N ILE A 89 9.53 0.55 -10.95
CA ILE A 89 8.79 -0.05 -9.85
C ILE A 89 7.66 0.91 -9.42
N PRO A 90 6.42 0.41 -9.26
CA PRO A 90 5.33 1.22 -8.76
C PRO A 90 5.63 1.85 -7.40
N VAL A 91 5.06 3.03 -7.17
CA VAL A 91 5.20 3.80 -5.93
C VAL A 91 3.81 4.09 -5.38
N ASP A 92 3.62 3.88 -4.08
CA ASP A 92 2.34 4.19 -3.41
C ASP A 92 1.98 5.68 -3.56
N SER A 93 0.75 5.99 -3.94
CA SER A 93 0.28 7.38 -4.07
C SER A 93 0.28 8.21 -2.77
N ARG A 94 0.27 7.54 -1.62
CA ARG A 94 0.28 8.14 -0.27
C ARG A 94 1.67 8.08 0.36
N ASN A 95 2.70 7.78 -0.43
CA ASN A 95 4.03 7.56 0.10
C ASN A 95 4.48 8.71 1.01
N SER A 96 4.81 8.36 2.25
CA SER A 96 4.99 9.33 3.32
C SER A 96 6.23 9.03 4.17
N GLY A 97 7.31 8.50 3.59
CA GLY A 97 8.51 8.14 4.34
C GLY A 97 9.82 8.35 3.60
N SER A 98 10.84 8.80 4.34
CA SER A 98 12.24 8.81 3.91
C SER A 98 13.08 7.76 4.69
N GLU A 99 12.45 6.94 5.54
CA GLU A 99 13.13 5.99 6.42
C GLU A 99 12.62 4.55 6.22
N ILE A 100 13.57 3.64 6.29
CA ILE A 100 13.64 2.38 5.53
C ILE A 100 13.14 1.19 6.36
N GLU A 101 12.88 1.36 7.67
CA GLU A 101 12.68 0.22 8.58
C GLU A 101 11.21 0.04 9.02
N PRO A 102 10.60 -1.16 8.81
CA PRO A 102 9.20 -1.45 9.17
C PRO A 102 8.92 -1.45 10.67
N CYS A 103 9.97 -1.57 11.48
CA CYS A 103 9.90 -1.65 12.92
C CYS A 103 9.87 -0.27 13.61
N ILE A 104 10.20 0.81 12.90
CA ILE A 104 10.31 2.17 13.47
C ILE A 104 9.11 3.02 13.08
N GLU A 105 8.56 2.82 11.87
CA GLU A 105 7.41 3.58 11.36
C GLU A 105 6.37 2.67 10.67
N PRO A 106 5.65 1.81 11.43
CA PRO A 106 4.68 0.86 10.87
C PRO A 106 3.53 1.51 10.09
N THR A 107 3.19 2.76 10.45
CA THR A 107 2.00 3.46 9.95
C THR A 107 2.19 4.14 8.59
N LYS A 108 3.34 3.97 7.92
CA LYS A 108 3.64 4.63 6.65
C LYS A 108 3.32 3.75 5.44
N TYR A 109 2.47 4.25 4.54
CA TYR A 109 2.08 3.53 3.32
C TYR A 109 3.27 3.33 2.37
N ARG A 110 3.64 2.06 2.17
CA ARG A 110 4.72 1.64 1.28
C ARG A 110 4.58 0.18 0.88
N TYR A 111 5.36 -0.22 -0.13
CA TYR A 111 5.57 -1.62 -0.50
C TYR A 111 6.81 -2.15 0.21
N ASN A 112 6.76 -3.33 0.83
CA ASN A 112 7.93 -3.94 1.48
C ASN A 112 8.26 -5.27 0.80
N TYR A 113 9.54 -5.53 0.57
CA TYR A 113 10.03 -6.80 0.08
C TYR A 113 11.00 -7.41 1.08
N ARG A 114 10.89 -8.71 1.29
CA ARG A 114 11.86 -9.48 2.05
C ARG A 114 12.02 -10.85 1.42
N SER A 115 13.27 -11.29 1.33
CA SER A 115 13.62 -12.65 0.92
C SER A 115 14.16 -13.47 2.09
N ASN A 116 14.18 -14.79 1.95
CA ASN A 116 15.04 -15.61 2.80
C ASN A 116 16.52 -15.48 2.37
N SER A 117 17.44 -15.86 3.26
CA SER A 117 18.89 -15.83 3.00
C SER A 117 19.35 -16.67 1.79
N SER A 118 18.49 -17.57 1.31
CA SER A 118 18.74 -18.43 0.15
C SER A 118 18.16 -17.89 -1.16
N GLY A 119 17.42 -16.76 -1.13
CA GLY A 119 16.69 -16.21 -2.27
C GLY A 119 15.67 -17.18 -2.89
N GLN A 120 15.22 -18.19 -2.13
CA GLN A 120 14.28 -19.21 -2.61
C GLN A 120 12.82 -18.86 -2.33
N GLY A 121 12.58 -17.97 -1.37
CA GLY A 121 11.26 -17.49 -1.01
C GLY A 121 11.32 -16.01 -0.68
N TYR A 122 10.21 -15.32 -0.92
CA TYR A 122 10.03 -13.93 -0.58
C TYR A 122 8.61 -13.66 -0.08
N ILE A 123 8.47 -12.54 0.60
CA ILE A 123 7.21 -11.91 0.90
C ILE A 123 7.24 -10.45 0.40
N LEU A 124 6.15 -10.04 -0.22
CA LEU A 124 5.92 -8.69 -0.70
C LEU A 124 4.64 -8.18 -0.01
N THR A 125 4.71 -7.05 0.69
CA THR A 125 3.57 -6.52 1.45
C THR A 125 3.24 -5.08 1.11
N ALA A 126 1.97 -4.73 1.24
CA ALA A 126 1.48 -3.35 1.21
C ALA A 126 0.61 -3.09 2.44
N ILE A 127 0.81 -1.96 3.11
CA ILE A 127 -0.06 -1.51 4.21
C ILE A 127 -1.34 -0.91 3.63
N MET A 128 -2.49 -1.33 4.14
CA MET A 128 -3.82 -0.99 3.64
C MET A 128 -4.45 0.15 4.46
N GLU A 129 -5.26 0.99 3.81
CA GLU A 129 -5.92 2.14 4.47
C GLU A 129 -7.25 1.79 5.15
N ASP A 130 -7.87 0.70 4.72
CA ASP A 130 -9.13 0.20 5.23
C ASP A 130 -8.97 -1.28 5.62
N ALA A 131 -9.22 -1.58 6.90
CA ALA A 131 -9.10 -2.93 7.45
C ALA A 131 -10.07 -3.94 6.81
N SER A 132 -11.13 -3.46 6.15
CA SER A 132 -12.09 -4.29 5.42
C SER A 132 -11.69 -4.56 3.96
N SER A 133 -10.56 -4.03 3.50
CA SER A 133 -10.07 -4.18 2.14
C SER A 133 -9.59 -5.60 1.84
N ASN A 134 -10.30 -6.30 0.94
CA ASN A 134 -9.86 -7.48 0.18
C ASN A 134 -8.87 -8.45 0.86
N GLY A 135 -9.21 -8.97 2.03
CA GLY A 135 -8.45 -10.04 2.66
C GLY A 135 -7.12 -9.61 3.29
N GLY A 136 -6.99 -8.32 3.61
CA GLY A 136 -5.91 -7.86 4.48
C GLY A 136 -5.98 -8.58 5.83
N SER A 137 -4.85 -9.09 6.28
CA SER A 137 -4.65 -9.59 7.64
C SER A 137 -3.81 -8.59 8.41
N GLU A 138 -3.82 -8.64 9.74
CA GLU A 138 -2.79 -7.94 10.52
C GLU A 138 -1.43 -8.34 9.96
N CYS A 139 -0.55 -7.36 9.74
CA CYS A 139 0.75 -7.58 9.08
C CYS A 139 1.54 -8.70 9.79
N GLN A 140 1.42 -8.75 11.12
CA GLN A 140 2.05 -9.75 12.00
C GLN A 140 1.63 -11.21 11.73
N ASN A 141 0.48 -11.43 11.09
CA ASN A 141 -0.03 -12.77 10.80
C ASN A 141 0.35 -13.28 9.40
N LEU A 142 1.08 -12.48 8.61
CA LEU A 142 1.52 -12.92 7.28
C LEU A 142 2.59 -14.03 7.41
N PRO A 143 2.50 -15.12 6.63
CA PRO A 143 3.52 -16.16 6.66
C PRO A 143 4.89 -15.58 6.28
N ASN A 144 5.97 -16.01 6.94
CA ASN A 144 7.32 -15.45 6.81
C ASN A 144 7.45 -13.97 7.28
N TRP A 145 6.45 -13.43 7.99
CA TRP A 145 6.64 -12.27 8.86
C TRP A 145 7.46 -12.69 10.08
N GLU A 146 8.79 -12.70 9.96
CA GLU A 146 9.64 -12.73 11.16
C GLU A 146 9.94 -11.29 11.56
N ALA A 147 9.40 -10.89 12.71
CA ALA A 147 9.73 -9.65 13.39
C ALA A 147 11.15 -9.70 14.00
N ASP A 148 12.02 -10.62 13.59
CA ASP A 148 13.35 -10.84 14.19
C ASP A 148 14.29 -9.62 14.09
N GLU A 149 14.00 -8.67 13.19
CA GLU A 149 14.67 -7.36 13.11
C GLU A 149 13.90 -6.24 13.83
N CYS A 150 12.67 -6.49 14.24
CA CYS A 150 11.89 -5.63 15.12
C CYS A 150 12.12 -6.02 16.59
N ASP A 151 11.83 -5.11 17.51
CA ASP A 151 11.76 -5.46 18.93
C ASP A 151 10.79 -6.65 19.12
N PRO A 152 11.13 -7.70 19.91
CA PRO A 152 10.23 -8.83 20.15
C PRO A 152 8.87 -8.44 20.75
N ASP A 153 8.74 -7.23 21.33
CA ASP A 153 7.48 -6.66 21.81
C ASP A 153 6.77 -5.78 20.76
N PHE A 154 7.26 -5.73 19.52
CA PHE A 154 6.65 -4.97 18.43
C PHE A 154 5.36 -5.64 17.94
N THR A 155 4.23 -4.99 18.23
CA THR A 155 2.91 -5.35 17.71
C THR A 155 2.41 -4.21 16.83
N THR A 156 1.86 -4.53 15.65
CA THR A 156 1.14 -3.56 14.82
C THR A 156 -0.29 -4.02 14.58
N ASP A 157 -1.24 -3.11 14.81
CA ASP A 157 -2.66 -3.27 14.44
C ASP A 157 -2.89 -2.92 12.95
N ASP A 158 -1.83 -2.61 12.20
CA ASP A 158 -1.92 -2.29 10.78
C ASP A 158 -2.34 -3.54 9.98
N VAL A 159 -3.21 -3.31 9.01
CA VAL A 159 -3.70 -4.34 8.10
C VAL A 159 -2.85 -4.31 6.83
N CYS A 160 -2.21 -5.42 6.51
CA CYS A 160 -1.41 -5.58 5.30
C CYS A 160 -2.06 -6.55 4.32
N TYR A 161 -1.82 -6.30 3.05
CA TYR A 161 -1.98 -7.30 2.00
C TYR A 161 -0.60 -7.85 1.64
N GLY A 162 -0.44 -9.17 1.72
CA GLY A 162 0.82 -9.87 1.45
C GLY A 162 0.69 -10.80 0.24
N VAL A 163 1.74 -10.83 -0.57
CA VAL A 163 1.93 -11.75 -1.69
C VAL A 163 3.23 -12.50 -1.47
N GLN A 164 3.19 -13.82 -1.57
CA GLN A 164 4.34 -14.69 -1.29
C GLN A 164 4.47 -15.77 -2.36
N ASN A 165 5.69 -16.25 -2.61
CA ASN A 165 5.92 -17.46 -3.40
C ASN A 165 5.94 -18.71 -2.47
N PRO A 166 5.31 -19.84 -2.85
CA PRO A 166 5.46 -21.13 -2.16
C PRO A 166 6.91 -21.62 -2.07
#